data_AF-M0BKC5-F1
#
_entry.id   AF-M0BKC5-F1
#
_cell.length_a   1.000
_cell.length_b   1.000
_cell.length_c   1.000
_cell.angle_alpha   90.00
_cell.angle_beta   90.00
_cell.angle_gamma   90.00
#
_symmetry.space_group_name_H-M   'P 1'
#
loop_
_entity.id
_entity.type
_entity.pdbx_description
1 polymer ?
#
loop_
_entity_poly.entity_id
_entity_poly.type
_entity_poly.pdbx_seq_one_letter_code
_entity_poly.pdbx_strand_id
1 'polypeptide(L)'
;MASVTVRYTCPHCDAVHSIERGPDLADRSVTKHAQPGWEYATPTDGLATRESADGIAFLCGEDGTVTDREGSPIDGCGRPFYLNFVRYERGVELEPDPPTYGGPRFDFNP
;
A
#
# COMPACT_ATOMS: atom_id res chain seq x y z
N MET A 1 -2.74 -18.79 -12.44
CA MET A 1 -3.13 -17.36 -12.47
C MET A 1 -1.86 -16.58 -12.73
N ALA A 2 -1.87 -15.61 -13.64
CA ALA A 2 -0.69 -14.78 -13.87
C ALA A 2 -0.47 -13.86 -12.66
N SER A 3 0.78 -13.60 -12.30
CA SER A 3 1.16 -12.59 -11.30
C SER A 3 2.15 -11.60 -11.90
N VAL A 4 2.24 -10.43 -11.28
CA VAL A 4 3.19 -9.38 -11.61
C VAL A 4 3.88 -8.89 -10.34
N THR A 5 5.18 -8.64 -10.39
CA THR A 5 5.91 -8.03 -9.28
C THR A 5 5.62 -6.53 -9.24
N VAL A 6 5.10 -6.05 -8.11
CA VAL A 6 4.80 -4.61 -7.90
C VAL A 6 5.64 -4.08 -6.75
N ARG A 7 6.06 -2.81 -6.88
CA ARG A 7 6.91 -2.12 -5.91
C ARG A 7 6.12 -1.04 -5.17
N TYR A 8 6.18 -1.06 -3.85
CA TYR A 8 5.59 -0.05 -2.96
C TYR A 8 6.64 0.59 -2.08
N THR A 9 6.56 1.91 -1.90
CA THR A 9 7.53 2.68 -1.12
C THR A 9 6.98 2.97 0.28
N CYS A 10 7.77 2.66 1.30
CA CYS A 10 7.47 2.99 2.68
C CYS A 10 7.42 4.52 2.86
N PRO A 11 6.30 5.10 3.31
CA PRO A 11 6.14 6.55 3.47
C PRO A 11 6.91 7.13 4.66
N HIS A 12 7.66 6.29 5.41
CA HIS A 12 8.44 6.70 6.58
C HIS A 12 9.94 6.80 6.30
N CYS A 13 10.49 5.94 5.44
CA CYS A 13 11.94 5.81 5.24
C CYS A 13 12.36 5.54 3.79
N ASP A 14 11.43 5.61 2.83
CA ASP A 14 11.67 5.38 1.41
C ASP A 14 12.14 3.97 1.00
N ALA A 15 12.19 3.02 1.94
CA ALA A 15 12.42 1.61 1.63
C ALA A 15 11.37 1.08 0.64
N VAL A 16 11.79 0.23 -0.28
CA VAL A 16 10.95 -0.33 -1.33
C VAL A 16 10.68 -1.81 -1.05
N HIS A 17 9.39 -2.14 -1.00
CA HIS A 17 8.88 -3.49 -0.89
C HIS A 17 8.46 -4.00 -2.26
N SER A 18 8.87 -5.21 -2.62
CA SER A 18 8.46 -5.87 -3.86
C SER A 18 7.61 -7.10 -3.54
N ILE A 19 6.40 -7.18 -4.09
CA ILE A 19 5.48 -8.30 -3.86
C ILE A 19 4.78 -8.75 -5.15
N GLU A 20 4.38 -10.02 -5.19
CA GLU A 20 3.63 -10.60 -6.32
C GLU A 20 2.14 -10.29 -6.23
N ARG A 21 1.56 -9.62 -7.23
CA ARG A 21 0.14 -9.21 -7.28
C ARG A 21 -0.57 -9.78 -8.50
N GLY A 22 -1.90 -9.75 -8.48
CA GLY A 22 -2.71 -9.99 -9.66
C GLY A 22 -2.54 -8.86 -10.70
N PRO A 23 -2.76 -9.13 -12.00
CA PRO A 23 -2.54 -8.13 -13.05
C PRO A 23 -3.61 -7.01 -13.09
N ASP A 24 -4.78 -7.20 -12.45
CA ASP A 24 -5.89 -6.23 -12.50
C ASP A 24 -5.74 -5.03 -11.54
N LEU A 25 -4.67 -5.04 -10.71
CA LEU A 25 -4.24 -3.98 -9.78
C LEU A 25 -5.31 -2.99 -9.31
N ALA A 26 -5.89 -3.25 -8.14
CA ALA A 26 -6.86 -2.36 -7.49
C ALA A 26 -6.21 -1.27 -6.62
N ASP A 27 -4.95 -0.92 -6.82
CA ASP A 27 -4.19 -0.05 -5.90
C ASP A 27 -4.68 1.41 -5.94
N ARG A 28 -5.03 1.96 -4.77
CA ARG A 28 -5.49 3.35 -4.63
C ARG A 28 -4.41 4.27 -4.07
N SER A 29 -3.83 3.91 -2.93
CA SER A 29 -2.92 4.79 -2.19
C SER A 29 -2.06 4.05 -1.17
N VAL A 30 -0.90 4.62 -0.84
CA VAL A 30 -0.06 4.18 0.27
C VAL A 30 -0.16 5.19 1.42
N THR A 31 -0.38 4.72 2.64
CA THR A 31 -0.67 5.56 3.81
C THR A 31 0.07 5.10 5.06
N LYS A 32 0.23 6.02 6.02
CA LYS A 32 0.90 5.76 7.31
C LYS A 32 -0.02 5.16 8.38
N HIS A 33 -1.34 5.24 8.16
CA HIS A 33 -2.36 4.84 9.12
C HIS A 33 -3.38 3.95 8.41
N ALA A 34 -3.87 2.94 9.13
CA ALA A 34 -4.93 2.07 8.63
C ALA A 34 -6.22 2.86 8.44
N GLN A 35 -7.01 2.46 7.45
CA GLN A 35 -8.32 3.02 7.25
C GLN A 35 -9.35 2.35 8.18
N PRO A 36 -10.22 3.13 8.85
CA PRO A 36 -11.27 2.57 9.69
C PRO A 36 -12.17 1.61 8.92
N GLY A 37 -12.38 0.40 9.46
CA GLY A 37 -13.28 -0.59 8.87
C GLY A 37 -12.77 -1.25 7.59
N TRP A 38 -11.45 -1.23 7.35
CA TRP A 38 -10.81 -1.96 6.26
C TRP A 38 -10.14 -3.23 6.78
N GLU A 39 -10.26 -4.31 6.02
CA GLU A 39 -9.57 -5.57 6.29
C GLU A 39 -8.29 -5.67 5.46
N TYR A 40 -7.14 -5.79 6.13
CA TYR A 40 -5.83 -5.84 5.48
C TYR A 40 -5.24 -7.24 5.51
N ALA A 41 -4.72 -7.69 4.37
CA ALA A 41 -3.82 -8.84 4.29
C ALA A 41 -2.38 -8.42 4.60
N THR A 42 -1.50 -9.39 4.81
CA THR A 42 -0.04 -9.22 4.95
C THR A 42 0.67 -9.53 3.63
N PRO A 43 1.91 -9.05 3.43
CA PRO A 43 2.69 -9.35 2.22
C PRO A 43 2.96 -10.85 2.02
N THR A 44 3.00 -11.60 3.12
CA THR A 44 3.27 -13.03 3.15
C THR A 44 2.02 -13.90 2.92
N ASP A 45 0.83 -13.31 2.92
CA ASP A 45 -0.40 -14.04 2.65
C ASP A 45 -0.47 -14.56 1.21
N GLY A 46 -1.26 -15.61 1.01
CA GLY A 46 -1.52 -16.15 -0.32
C GLY A 46 -2.11 -15.11 -1.27
N LEU A 47 -1.81 -15.22 -2.57
CA LEU A 47 -2.25 -14.26 -3.59
C LEU A 47 -3.77 -14.01 -3.53
N ALA A 48 -4.57 -15.07 -3.45
CA ALA A 48 -6.03 -14.94 -3.38
C ALA A 48 -6.51 -14.13 -2.16
N THR A 49 -5.89 -14.33 -0.99
CA THR A 49 -6.21 -13.59 0.23
C THR A 49 -5.84 -12.11 0.10
N ARG A 50 -4.67 -11.82 -0.48
CA ARG A 50 -4.24 -10.45 -0.74
C ARG A 50 -5.17 -9.72 -1.71
N GLU A 51 -5.60 -10.36 -2.79
CA GLU A 51 -6.49 -9.72 -3.76
C GLU A 51 -7.95 -9.59 -3.27
N SER A 52 -8.38 -10.37 -2.27
CA SER A 52 -9.73 -10.27 -1.69
C SER A 52 -9.85 -9.27 -0.53
N ALA A 53 -8.73 -8.82 0.03
CA ALA A 53 -8.70 -7.87 1.13
C ALA A 53 -8.98 -6.43 0.63
N ASP A 54 -9.26 -5.50 1.55
CA ASP A 54 -9.37 -4.07 1.24
C ASP A 54 -7.99 -3.41 1.03
N GLY A 55 -6.91 -4.10 1.38
CA GLY A 55 -5.55 -3.60 1.22
C GLY A 55 -4.50 -4.56 1.77
N ILE A 56 -3.25 -4.08 1.81
CA ILE A 56 -2.11 -4.80 2.38
C ILE A 56 -1.46 -3.94 3.47
N ALA A 57 -1.36 -4.48 4.67
CA ALA A 57 -0.63 -3.88 5.79
C ALA A 57 0.81 -4.41 5.77
N PHE A 58 1.77 -3.49 5.75
CA PHE A 58 3.20 -3.79 5.76
C PHE A 58 3.81 -3.38 7.10
N LEU A 59 4.76 -4.17 7.59
CA LEU A 59 5.73 -3.85 8.63
C LEU A 59 7.12 -3.75 7.98
N CYS A 60 7.61 -2.52 7.83
CA CYS A 60 8.76 -2.22 6.98
C CYS A 60 10.05 -2.86 7.49
N GLY A 61 10.58 -3.85 6.77
CA GLY A 61 11.80 -4.59 7.12
C GLY A 61 11.55 -5.91 7.87
N GLU A 62 10.33 -6.15 8.35
CA GLU A 62 9.98 -7.40 9.05
C GLU A 62 9.21 -8.39 8.16
N ASP A 63 8.39 -7.88 7.24
CA ASP A 63 7.61 -8.72 6.31
C ASP A 63 8.42 -9.31 5.15
N GLY A 64 9.72 -9.04 5.10
CA GLY A 64 10.61 -9.52 4.06
C GLY A 64 11.72 -8.52 3.74
N THR A 65 12.60 -8.92 2.82
CA THR A 65 13.70 -8.06 2.36
C THR A 65 13.16 -6.83 1.67
N VAL A 66 13.67 -5.67 2.08
CA VAL A 66 13.40 -4.38 1.44
C VAL A 66 14.66 -3.84 0.79
N THR A 67 14.49 -2.99 -0.22
CA THR A 67 15.61 -2.35 -0.90
C THR A 67 15.54 -0.83 -0.79
N ASP A 68 16.63 -0.15 -1.08
CA ASP A 68 16.55 1.25 -1.50
C ASP A 68 15.90 1.38 -2.90
N ARG A 69 15.89 2.60 -3.43
CA ARG A 69 15.33 2.88 -4.76
C ARG A 69 16.16 2.26 -5.90
N GLU A 70 17.45 2.07 -5.68
CA GLU A 70 18.44 1.53 -6.63
C GLU A 70 18.50 0.00 -6.61
N GLY A 71 17.85 -0.64 -5.64
CA GLY A 71 17.75 -2.10 -5.50
C GLY A 71 18.74 -2.71 -4.52
N SER A 72 19.49 -1.92 -3.75
CA SER A 72 20.38 -2.45 -2.72
C SER A 72 19.57 -2.83 -1.47
N PRO A 73 19.82 -3.99 -0.85
CA PRO A 73 19.11 -4.41 0.35
C PRO A 73 19.40 -3.46 1.54
N ILE A 74 18.36 -3.12 2.29
CA ILE A 74 18.44 -2.30 3.51
C ILE A 74 17.54 -2.91 4.60
N ASP A 75 17.70 -2.50 5.86
CA ASP A 75 16.98 -3.12 6.99
C ASP A 75 15.51 -2.67 7.12
N GLY A 76 15.10 -1.55 6.52
CA GLY A 76 13.78 -0.96 6.77
C GLY A 76 13.70 -0.21 8.11
N CYS A 77 12.51 0.31 8.45
CA CYS A 77 12.33 1.17 9.64
C CYS A 77 11.48 0.56 10.77
N GLY A 78 10.96 -0.65 10.60
CA GLY A 78 10.11 -1.34 11.59
C GLY A 78 8.74 -0.69 11.82
N ARG A 79 8.33 0.26 10.99
CA ARG A 79 7.05 0.98 11.15
C ARG A 79 5.99 0.44 10.20
N PRO A 80 4.72 0.39 10.65
CA PRO A 80 3.64 -0.04 9.79
C PRO A 80 3.30 1.03 8.75
N PHE A 81 2.90 0.56 7.57
CA PHE A 81 2.26 1.36 6.53
C PHE A 81 1.29 0.50 5.72
N TYR A 82 0.38 1.14 4.99
CA TYR A 82 -0.79 0.47 4.43
C TYR A 82 -0.96 0.82 2.97
N LEU A 83 -1.02 -0.19 2.12
CA LEU A 83 -1.54 -0.08 0.76
C LEU A 83 -3.05 -0.27 0.81
N ASN A 84 -3.77 0.72 0.32
CA ASN A 84 -5.22 0.73 0.25
C ASN A 84 -5.64 0.43 -1.18
N PHE A 85 -6.60 -0.48 -1.36
CA PHE A 85 -7.23 -0.71 -2.65
C PHE A 85 -8.42 0.21 -2.91
N VAL A 86 -8.90 0.24 -4.15
CA VAL A 86 -10.13 0.92 -4.53
C VAL A 86 -11.31 0.08 -4.04
N ARG A 87 -12.12 0.63 -3.13
CA ARG A 87 -13.40 0.03 -2.70
C ARG A 87 -14.55 0.65 -3.46
N TYR A 88 -15.47 -0.18 -3.92
CA TYR A 88 -16.73 0.24 -4.52
C TYR A 88 -17.90 -0.21 -3.64
N GLU A 89 -18.76 0.70 -3.21
CA GLU A 89 -20.03 0.37 -2.60
C GLU A 89 -21.19 0.80 -3.51
N ARG A 90 -22.03 -0.17 -3.91
CA ARG A 90 -23.17 0.05 -4.83
C ARG A 90 -22.78 0.78 -6.13
N GLY A 91 -21.58 0.52 -6.65
CA GLY A 91 -21.06 1.13 -7.88
C GLY A 91 -20.50 2.54 -7.73
N VAL A 92 -20.42 3.06 -6.51
CA VAL A 92 -19.75 4.32 -6.19
C VAL A 92 -18.42 4.01 -5.52
N GLU A 93 -17.34 4.58 -6.03
CA GLU A 93 -16.04 4.52 -5.37
C GLU A 93 -16.11 5.22 -4.02
N LEU A 94 -15.76 4.52 -2.94
CA LEU A 94 -15.73 5.12 -1.63
C LEU A 94 -14.44 5.91 -1.42
N GLU A 95 -14.60 7.18 -1.07
CA GLU A 95 -13.49 7.94 -0.51
C GLU A 95 -13.19 7.44 0.91
N PRO A 96 -11.92 7.14 1.23
CA PRO A 96 -11.54 6.81 2.60
C PRO A 96 -11.69 8.02 3.53
N ASP A 97 -12.05 7.78 4.78
CA ASP A 97 -12.13 8.79 5.85
C ASP A 97 -11.15 8.46 6.99
N PRO A 98 -10.10 9.27 7.22
CA PRO A 98 -9.80 10.53 6.56
C PRO A 98 -9.30 10.38 5.12
N PRO A 99 -9.53 11.38 4.26
CA PRO A 99 -9.07 11.33 2.87
C PRO A 99 -7.56 11.15 2.82
N THR A 100 -7.10 10.21 1.98
CA THR A 100 -5.68 9.83 1.85
C THR A 100 -4.80 10.94 1.32
N TYR A 101 -5.42 11.96 0.73
CA TYR A 101 -4.79 13.22 0.40
C TYR A 101 -5.74 14.31 0.91
N GLY A 102 -5.33 15.07 1.93
CA GLY A 102 -5.98 16.35 2.19
C GLY A 102 -5.90 17.12 0.87
N GLY A 103 -7.05 17.42 0.25
CA GLY A 103 -7.15 17.91 -1.12
C GLY A 103 -6.11 19.00 -1.44
N PRO A 104 -5.76 19.17 -2.72
CA PRO A 104 -4.61 19.98 -3.11
C PRO A 104 -4.64 21.36 -2.44
N ARG A 105 -3.70 21.60 -1.52
CA ARG A 105 -3.43 22.93 -0.98
C ARG A 105 -2.61 23.70 -1.99
N PHE A 106 -3.30 24.28 -2.95
CA PHE A 106 -2.71 25.22 -3.88
C PHE A 106 -2.45 26.56 -3.16
N ASP A 107 -1.40 26.60 -2.36
CA ASP A 107 -0.90 27.86 -1.79
C ASP A 107 0.01 28.53 -2.83
N PHE A 108 -0.59 29.10 -3.88
CA PHE A 108 0.15 29.93 -4.83
C PHE A 108 0.46 31.28 -4.16
N ASN A 109 1.69 31.46 -3.70
CA ASN A 109 2.20 32.77 -3.30
C ASN A 109 2.65 33.53 -4.57
N PRO A 110 2.14 34.76 -4.82
CA PRO A 110 2.51 35.56 -6.00
C PRO A 110 3.99 36.01 -5.99
#